data_AF-A0A2I0TYZ6-F1
#
_entry.id   AF-A0A2I0TYZ6-F1
#
_cell.length_a   1.000
_cell.length_b   1.000
_cell.length_c   1.000
_cell.angle_alpha   90.00
_cell.angle_beta   90.00
_cell.angle_gamma   90.00
#
_symmetry.space_group_name_H-M   'P 1'
#
loop_
_entity.id
_entity.type
_entity.pdbx_description
1 polymer ?
#
loop_
_entity_poly.entity_id
_entity_poly.type
_entity_poly.pdbx_seq_one_letter_code
_entity_poly.pdbx_strand_id
1 'polypeptide(L)' 'MERLVLDFISKHIEDQEVIGSGQHRFTKSKSCLTNLIAFYDIITGWLDKGRAEDVIYLDFSKAFDSVSHNILFRK' A
#
# COMPACT_ATOMS: atom_id res chain seq x y z
N MET A 1 5.77 10.08 -22.54
CA MET A 1 4.29 10.05 -22.38
C MET A 1 3.91 9.39 -21.05
N GLU A 2 4.39 8.19 -20.76
CA GLU A 2 4.09 7.47 -19.50
C GLU A 2 4.40 8.27 -18.22
N ARG A 3 5.53 8.99 -18.17
CA ARG A 3 5.87 9.83 -17.01
C ARG A 3 4.85 10.94 -16.75
N LEU A 4 4.29 11.54 -17.81
CA LEU A 4 3.25 12.56 -17.67
C LEU A 4 1.94 11.95 -17.13
N VAL A 5 1.59 10.76 -17.59
CA VAL A 5 0.42 10.01 -17.09
C VAL A 5 0.63 9.63 -15.63
N LEU A 6 1.82 9.16 -15.26
CA LEU A 6 2.19 8.84 -13.89
C LEU A 6 2.10 10.08 -12.98
N ASP A 7 2.60 11.23 -13.42
CA ASP A 7 2.57 12.47 -12.65
C ASP A 7 1.12 12.93 -12.41
N PHE A 8 0.26 12.83 -13.43
CA PHE A 8 -1.17 13.14 -13.31
C PHE A 8 -1.91 12.19 -12.35
N ILE A 9 -1.70 10.88 -12.50
CA ILE A 9 -2.31 9.86 -11.64
C ILE A 9 -1.84 10.01 -10.19
N SER A 10 -0.53 10.22 -9.98
CA SER A 10 0.04 10.39 -8.64
C SER A 10 -0.57 11.59 -7.94
N LYS A 11 -0.72 12.72 -8.66
CA LYS A 11 -1.38 13.91 -8.12
C LYS A 11 -2.84 13.62 -7.76
N HIS A 12 -3.59 12.95 -8.63
CA HIS A 12 -4.99 12.61 -8.34
C HIS A 12 -5.13 11.70 -7.11
N ILE A 13 -4.25 10.70 -6.98
CA ILE A 13 -4.22 9.81 -5.82
C ILE A 13 -3.90 10.57 -4.52
N GLU A 14 -2.95 11.50 -4.56
CA GLU A 14 -2.59 12.37 -3.43
C GLU A 14 -3.76 13.30 -3.06
N ASP A 15 -4.37 14.00 -4.04
CA ASP A 15 -5.45 14.96 -3.84
C ASP A 15 -6.78 14.32 -3.36
N GLN A 16 -6.99 13.03 -3.62
CA GLN A 16 -8.21 12.30 -3.27
C GLN A 16 -8.02 11.27 -2.15
N GLU A 17 -6.82 11.20 -1.56
CA GLU A 17 -6.48 10.25 -0.49
C GLU A 17 -6.88 8.79 -0.80
N VAL A 18 -6.77 8.38 -2.08
CA VAL A 18 -7.22 7.06 -2.57
C VAL A 18 -6.46 5.91 -1.91
N ILE A 19 -5.20 6.17 -1.54
CA ILE A 19 -4.31 5.19 -0.93
C ILE A 19 -4.33 5.36 0.60
N GLY A 20 -4.60 4.27 1.31
CA GLY A 20 -4.57 4.23 2.77
C GLY A 20 -3.16 4.47 3.37
N SER A 21 -3.12 4.99 4.59
CA SER A 21 -1.87 5.35 5.29
C SER A 21 -0.90 4.15 5.50
N GLY A 22 -1.42 2.93 5.55
CA GLY A 22 -0.63 1.70 5.65
C GLY A 22 0.11 1.29 4.38
N GLN A 23 -0.28 1.81 3.20
CA GLN A 23 0.41 1.51 1.94
C GLN A 23 1.80 2.16 1.93
N HIS A 24 2.82 1.35 1.70
CA HIS A 24 4.22 1.80 1.64
C HIS A 24 4.82 1.70 0.24
N ARG A 25 4.38 0.72 -0.56
CA ARG A 25 4.90 0.48 -1.90
C ARG A 25 4.35 1.53 -2.87
N PHE A 26 5.20 2.01 -3.78
CA PHE A 26 4.85 3.03 -4.79
C PHE A 26 4.38 4.38 -4.23
N THR A 27 4.65 4.66 -2.95
CA THR A 27 4.34 5.95 -2.32
C THR A 27 5.64 6.72 -2.11
N LYS A 28 5.63 8.04 -2.37
CA LYS A 28 6.78 8.90 -2.05
C LYS A 28 7.09 8.82 -0.55
N SER A 29 8.36 9.03 -0.20
CA SER A 29 8.89 9.06 1.19
C SER A 29 8.66 7.81 2.05
N LYS A 30 8.09 6.73 1.51
CA LYS A 30 7.93 5.44 2.20
C LYS A 30 8.86 4.39 1.59
N SER A 31 9.42 3.54 2.44
CA SER A 31 10.34 2.47 2.03
C SER A 31 9.94 1.11 2.61
N CYS A 32 10.61 0.05 2.16
CA CYS A 32 10.45 -1.28 2.76
C CYS A 32 10.83 -1.28 4.25
N LEU A 33 11.86 -0.51 4.62
CA LEU A 33 12.30 -0.40 6.00
C LEU A 33 11.25 0.29 6.88
N THR A 34 10.69 1.43 6.42
CA THR A 34 9.65 2.12 7.20
C THR A 34 8.38 1.28 7.33
N ASN A 35 8.07 0.46 6.32
CA ASN A 35 6.98 -0.51 6.39
C ASN A 35 7.22 -1.55 7.51
N LEU A 36 8.44 -2.10 7.55
CA LEU A 36 8.81 -3.07 8.57
C LEU A 36 8.78 -2.47 9.98
N ILE A 37 9.27 -1.25 10.14
CA ILE A 37 9.24 -0.53 11.41
C ILE A 37 7.79 -0.30 11.86
N ALA A 38 6.93 0.22 10.97
CA ALA A 38 5.52 0.47 11.29
C ALA A 38 4.77 -0.82 11.66
N PHE A 39 5.07 -1.91 10.96
CA PHE A 39 4.51 -3.23 11.28
C PHE A 39 4.93 -3.70 12.68
N TYR A 40 6.22 -3.65 13.01
CA TYR A 40 6.67 -4.08 14.33
C TYR A 40 6.11 -3.21 15.45
N ASP A 41 6.05 -1.89 15.26
CA ASP A 41 5.48 -0.96 16.25
C ASP A 41 4.05 -1.33 16.64
N ILE A 42 3.22 -1.71 15.64
CA ILE A 42 1.85 -2.19 15.88
C ILE A 42 1.88 -3.50 16.69
N ILE A 43 2.67 -4.49 16.26
CA ILE A 43 2.71 -5.79 16.91
C ILE A 43 3.23 -5.68 18.34
N THR A 44 4.34 -4.97 18.56
CA THR A 44 4.92 -4.76 19.90
C THR A 44 3.96 -4.00 20.80
N GLY A 45 3.26 -2.98 20.28
CA GLY A 45 2.28 -2.22 21.04
C GLY A 45 1.07 -3.06 21.51
N TRP A 46 0.74 -4.15 20.83
CA TRP A 46 -0.25 -5.13 21.27
C TRP A 46 0.31 -6.16 22.26
N LEU A 47 1.52 -6.65 22.00
CA LEU A 47 2.23 -7.56 22.90
C LEU A 47 2.46 -6.94 24.28
N ASP A 48 2.82 -5.65 24.33
CA ASP A 48 3.01 -4.90 25.58
C ASP A 48 1.71 -4.79 26.39
N LYS A 49 0.55 -4.89 25.74
CA LYS A 49 -0.78 -4.93 26.38
C LYS A 49 -1.20 -6.35 26.76
N GLY A 50 -0.33 -7.34 26.61
CA GLY A 50 -0.59 -8.75 26.88
C GLY A 50 -1.56 -9.39 25.89
N ARG A 51 -1.74 -8.81 24.68
CA ARG A 51 -2.59 -9.38 23.64
C ARG A 51 -1.75 -10.20 22.68
N ALA A 52 -2.22 -11.39 22.34
CA ALA A 52 -1.68 -12.18 21.24
C ALA A 52 -2.26 -11.66 19.93
N GLU A 53 -1.42 -11.52 18.92
CA GLU A 53 -1.79 -11.09 17.57
C GLU A 53 -1.17 -12.05 16.56
N ASP A 54 -1.93 -12.34 15.50
CA ASP A 54 -1.50 -13.18 14.38
C ASP A 54 -1.34 -12.34 13.11
N VAL A 55 -0.46 -12.76 12.21
CA VAL A 55 -0.16 -12.03 10.98
C VAL A 55 -0.43 -12.90 9.77
N ILE A 56 -1.28 -12.41 8.88
CA ILE A 56 -1.61 -13.09 7.62
C ILE A 56 -0.86 -12.41 6.49
N TYR A 57 0.07 -13.14 5.87
CA TYR A 57 0.75 -12.70 4.66
C TYR A 57 -0.03 -13.13 3.43
N LEU A 58 -0.43 -12.16 2.61
CA LEU A 58 -1.14 -12.38 1.35
C LEU A 58 -0.27 -11.92 0.18
N ASP A 59 -0.41 -12.61 -0.95
CA ASP A 59 0.22 -12.21 -2.21
C ASP A 59 -0.71 -12.49 -3.39
N PHE A 60 -0.58 -11.70 -4.46
CA PHE A 60 -1.37 -11.85 -5.67
C PHE A 60 -0.56 -12.60 -6.73
N SER A 61 -1.10 -13.72 -7.23
CA SER A 61 -0.51 -14.39 -8.39
C SER A 61 -0.59 -13.48 -9.62
N LYS A 62 0.56 -13.16 -10.24
CA LYS A 62 0.64 -12.30 -11.44
C LYS A 62 -0.11 -10.97 -11.27
N ALA A 63 0.20 -10.24 -10.19
CA ALA A 63 -0.53 -9.05 -9.76
C ALA A 63 -0.74 -7.99 -10.87
N PHE A 64 0.23 -7.79 -11.77
CA PHE A 64 0.13 -6.82 -12.85
C PHE A 64 -0.51 -7.39 -14.12
N ASP A 65 -0.33 -8.69 -14.40
CA ASP A 65 -0.87 -9.32 -15.62
C ASP A 65 -2.36 -9.67 -15.49
N SER A 66 -2.86 -9.83 -14.26
CA SER A 66 -4.24 -10.28 -13.99
C SER A 66 -5.26 -9.14 -13.79
N VAL A 67 -4.83 -7.88 -13.89
CA VAL A 67 -5.71 -6.72 -13.68
C VAL A 67 -6.73 -6.61 -14.82
N SER A 68 -8.03 -6.67 -14.50
CA SER A 68 -9.10 -6.46 -15.48
C SER A 68 -9.14 -5.00 -15.95
N HIS A 69 -9.00 -4.79 -17.26
CA HIS A 69 -9.11 -3.45 -17.86
C HIS A 69 -10.48 -2.79 -17.59
N ASN A 70 -11.57 -3.56 -17.62
CA ASN A 70 -12.91 -3.03 -17.36
C ASN A 70 -13.05 -2.48 -15.93
N ILE A 71 -12.37 -3.11 -14.96
CA ILE A 71 -12.33 -2.64 -13.57
C ILE A 71 -11.41 -1.43 -13.46
N LEU A 72 -10.24 -1.47 -14.09
CA LEU A 72 -9.25 -0.39 -14.03
C LEU A 72 -9.77 0.94 -14.61
N PHE A 73 -10.57 0.89 -15.68
CA PHE A 73 -11.16 2.08 -16.30
C PHE A 73 -12.51 2.50 -15.69
N ARG A 74 -13.03 1.75 -14.72
CA ARG A 74 -14.29 2.08 -14.07
C ARG A 74 -14.06 3.25 -13.12
N LYS A 75 -14.87 4.30 -13.29
CA LYS A 75 -14.87 5.51 -12.46
C LYS A 75 -15.51 5.26 -11.10
#